data_AF-D2RWQ8-F1
#
_entry.id   AF-D2RWQ8-F1
#
_cell.length_a   1.000
_cell.length_b   1.000
_cell.length_c   1.000
_cell.angle_alpha   90.00
_cell.angle_beta   90.00
_cell.angle_gamma   90.00
#
_symmetry.space_group_name_H-M   'P 1'
#
loop_
_entity.id
_entity.type
_entity.pdbx_description
1 polymer ?
#
loop_
_entity_poly.entity_id
_entity_poly.type
_entity_poly.pdbx_seq_one_letter_code
_entity_poly.pdbx_strand_id
1 'polypeptide(L)'
;MRWRKPLTALVVITVLMTVAVGPVVAHETQELDGYDVTFGGADEPLVTGERMWLEFEIVDNETGEPVDGQAETLTVSIDASGSEKTPLEVSEKHGEPGVYEAPVIFTEPGEYVVHLEGTLEGTEVHTHFEKEVGDHTELEYPGDDSGAEDADNDSRTDTDDQSDESGLGSVGAAVAAIGLLGAVGAYRSRR
;
A
#
# COMPACT_ATOMS: atom_id res chain seq x y z
N MET A 1 7.72 -49.78 -20.72
CA MET A 1 7.86 -49.15 -19.39
C MET A 1 7.41 -47.69 -19.48
N ARG A 2 6.16 -47.43 -19.07
CA ARG A 2 5.57 -46.18 -18.53
C ARG A 2 6.29 -44.84 -18.81
N TRP A 3 6.02 -44.21 -19.95
CA TRP A 3 6.22 -42.76 -20.17
C TRP A 3 4.87 -42.04 -20.09
N ARG A 4 4.45 -41.73 -18.86
CA ARG A 4 3.25 -40.93 -18.55
C ARG A 4 3.47 -40.20 -17.22
N LYS A 5 4.47 -39.31 -17.13
CA LYS A 5 4.75 -38.56 -15.89
C LYS A 5 5.22 -37.09 -16.02
N PRO A 6 5.54 -36.48 -17.18
CA PRO A 6 5.95 -35.06 -17.18
C PRO A 6 4.77 -34.09 -17.21
N LEU A 7 3.62 -34.47 -17.78
CA LEU A 7 2.46 -33.58 -17.89
C LEU A 7 1.78 -33.31 -16.54
N THR A 8 1.77 -34.30 -15.64
CA THR A 8 1.15 -34.19 -14.32
C THR A 8 1.92 -33.25 -13.40
N ALA A 9 3.24 -33.17 -13.53
CA ALA A 9 4.07 -32.29 -12.69
C ALA A 9 3.87 -30.80 -13.02
N LEU A 10 3.66 -30.47 -14.30
CA LEU A 10 3.47 -29.08 -14.73
C LEU A 10 2.08 -28.55 -14.31
N VAL A 11 1.05 -29.39 -14.37
CA VAL A 11 -0.30 -29.04 -13.88
C VAL A 11 -0.31 -28.81 -12.36
N VAL A 12 0.44 -29.61 -11.59
CA VAL A 12 0.53 -29.43 -10.12
C VAL A 12 1.23 -28.11 -9.76
N ILE A 13 2.24 -27.68 -10.52
CA ILE A 13 2.94 -26.40 -10.29
C ILE A 13 2.04 -25.20 -10.64
N THR A 14 1.26 -25.28 -11.72
CA THR A 14 0.32 -24.20 -12.10
C THR A 14 -0.84 -24.06 -11.11
N VAL A 15 -1.34 -25.17 -10.56
CA VAL A 15 -2.39 -25.15 -9.52
C VAL A 15 -1.85 -24.64 -8.17
N LEU A 16 -0.56 -24.79 -7.89
CA LEU A 16 0.04 -24.29 -6.64
C LEU A 16 0.27 -22.77 -6.64
N MET A 17 0.17 -22.10 -7.80
CA MET A 17 0.35 -20.65 -7.95
C MET A 17 -0.96 -19.85 -7.95
N THR A 18 -2.09 -20.44 -7.54
CA THR A 18 -3.24 -19.64 -7.10
C THR A 18 -2.98 -19.13 -5.69
N VAL A 19 -2.14 -18.10 -5.58
CA VAL A 19 -2.09 -17.25 -4.40
C VAL A 19 -3.52 -16.73 -4.19
N ALA A 20 -4.08 -17.00 -3.02
CA ALA A 20 -5.35 -16.44 -2.62
C ALA A 20 -5.18 -14.93 -2.50
N VAL A 21 -5.57 -14.18 -3.53
CA VAL A 21 -5.75 -12.74 -3.44
C VAL A 21 -7.06 -12.55 -2.70
N GLY A 22 -6.99 -12.32 -1.39
CA GLY A 22 -8.15 -11.93 -0.59
C GLY A 22 -8.70 -10.58 -1.08
N PRO A 23 -9.98 -10.29 -0.88
CA PRO A 23 -10.49 -8.95 -1.11
C PRO A 23 -9.73 -7.98 -0.19
N VAL A 24 -9.11 -6.95 -0.77
CA VAL A 24 -8.64 -5.79 0.00
C VAL A 24 -9.90 -4.99 0.31
N VAL A 25 -10.50 -5.25 1.47
CA VAL A 25 -11.51 -4.34 2.01
C VAL A 25 -10.72 -3.20 2.63
N ALA A 26 -10.96 -1.99 2.14
CA ALA A 26 -10.27 -0.80 2.60
C ALA A 26 -10.55 -0.57 4.10
N HIS A 27 -11.79 -0.86 4.49
CA HIS A 27 -12.23 -0.95 5.88
C HIS A 27 -12.15 -2.38 6.41
N GLU A 28 -11.58 -2.58 7.60
CA GLU A 28 -11.47 -3.88 8.26
C GLU A 28 -12.40 -3.94 9.47
N THR A 29 -13.22 -4.98 9.57
CA THR A 29 -14.13 -5.20 10.71
C THR A 29 -13.63 -6.31 11.62
N GLN A 30 -13.61 -6.06 12.92
CA GLN A 30 -13.33 -7.05 13.96
C GLN A 30 -14.47 -7.07 15.00
N GLU A 31 -14.91 -8.27 15.38
CA GLU A 31 -15.89 -8.47 16.46
C GLU A 31 -15.18 -8.47 17.82
N LEU A 32 -15.67 -7.64 18.75
CA LEU A 32 -15.06 -7.38 20.06
C LEU A 32 -16.16 -7.30 21.13
N ASP A 33 -16.28 -8.34 21.95
CA ASP A 33 -17.11 -8.36 23.17
C ASP A 33 -18.54 -7.80 23.00
N GLY A 34 -19.20 -8.10 21.88
CA GLY A 34 -20.57 -7.65 21.57
C GLY A 34 -20.65 -6.46 20.62
N TYR A 35 -19.53 -5.98 20.10
CA TYR A 35 -19.46 -4.88 19.15
C TYR A 35 -18.78 -5.32 17.85
N ASP A 36 -19.24 -4.78 16.73
CA ASP A 36 -18.49 -4.79 15.48
C ASP A 36 -17.75 -3.46 15.36
N VAL A 37 -16.41 -3.51 15.32
CA VAL A 37 -15.55 -2.35 15.13
C VAL A 37 -14.96 -2.39 13.74
N THR A 38 -15.35 -1.42 12.91
CA THR A 38 -14.86 -1.27 11.54
C THR A 38 -13.89 -0.11 11.47
N PHE A 39 -12.68 -0.35 10.98
CA PHE A 39 -11.60 0.64 10.91
C PHE A 39 -11.17 0.92 9.47
N GLY A 40 -10.98 2.20 9.14
CA GLY A 40 -10.48 2.67 7.85
C GLY A 40 -9.91 4.08 7.93
N GLY A 41 -9.43 4.58 6.79
CA GLY A 41 -9.19 6.02 6.60
C GLY A 41 -10.46 6.69 6.07
N ALA A 42 -10.73 7.94 6.45
CA ALA A 42 -11.77 8.74 5.82
C ALA A 42 -11.53 8.91 4.31
N ASP A 43 -10.24 9.05 3.96
CA ASP A 43 -9.72 9.07 2.60
C ASP A 43 -8.68 7.95 2.48
N GLU A 44 -8.71 7.22 1.35
CA GLU A 44 -7.82 6.10 1.09
C GLU A 44 -7.22 6.18 -0.33
N PRO A 45 -5.94 5.81 -0.51
CA PRO A 45 -5.05 5.18 0.47
C PRO A 45 -4.55 6.16 1.54
N LEU A 46 -4.07 5.62 2.68
CA LEU A 46 -3.33 6.42 3.64
C LEU A 46 -1.99 6.84 3.03
N VAL A 47 -1.68 8.13 3.09
CA VAL A 47 -0.47 8.69 2.50
C VAL A 47 0.28 9.59 3.46
N THR A 48 1.56 9.79 3.18
CA THR A 48 2.43 10.73 3.89
C THR A 48 2.09 12.18 3.59
N GLY A 49 2.60 13.12 4.41
CA GLY A 49 2.60 14.55 4.10
C GLY A 49 1.25 15.27 4.21
N GLU A 50 0.15 14.52 4.25
CA GLU A 50 -1.22 15.05 4.32
C GLU A 50 -1.87 14.75 5.67
N ARG A 51 -2.88 15.55 6.04
CA ARG A 51 -3.72 15.24 7.20
C ARG A 51 -4.71 14.16 6.80
N MET A 52 -4.58 13.01 7.41
CA MET A 52 -5.51 11.89 7.31
C MET A 52 -6.39 11.84 8.55
N TRP A 53 -7.57 11.24 8.40
CA TRP A 53 -8.46 10.90 9.51
C TRP A 53 -8.60 9.40 9.58
N LEU A 54 -8.24 8.84 10.74
CA LEU A 54 -8.46 7.44 11.07
C LEU A 54 -9.86 7.30 11.64
N GLU A 55 -10.71 6.48 11.02
CA GLU A 55 -12.12 6.33 11.38
C GLU A 55 -12.41 4.95 11.95
N PHE A 56 -13.22 4.93 13.01
CA PHE A 56 -13.73 3.73 13.66
C PHE A 56 -15.25 3.81 13.72
N GLU A 57 -15.94 2.98 12.95
CA GLU A 57 -17.38 2.76 13.12
C GLU A 57 -17.60 1.63 14.13
N ILE A 58 -18.38 1.92 15.17
CA ILE A 58 -18.66 0.99 16.26
C ILE A 58 -20.18 0.81 16.34
N VAL A 59 -20.61 -0.43 16.13
CA VAL A 59 -22.01 -0.84 16.24
C VAL A 59 -22.15 -2.00 17.22
N ASP A 60 -23.26 -2.03 17.94
CA ASP A 60 -23.65 -3.20 18.73
C ASP A 60 -24.00 -4.36 17.78
N ASN A 61 -23.36 -5.51 17.97
CA ASN A 61 -23.45 -6.61 17.01
C ASN A 61 -24.80 -7.38 17.08
N GLU A 62 -25.56 -7.22 18.17
CA GLU A 62 -26.87 -7.86 18.34
C GLU A 62 -27.98 -7.04 17.69
N THR A 63 -27.93 -5.72 17.87
CA THR A 63 -28.97 -4.76 17.46
C THR A 63 -28.65 -4.08 16.13
N GLY A 64 -27.36 -3.96 15.78
CA GLY A 64 -26.86 -3.15 14.67
C GLY A 64 -26.98 -1.65 14.91
N GLU A 65 -27.22 -1.22 16.15
CA GLU A 65 -27.33 0.19 16.51
C GLU A 65 -25.95 0.82 16.73
N PRO A 66 -25.73 2.08 16.35
CA PRO A 66 -24.47 2.78 16.58
C PRO A 66 -24.21 3.00 18.07
N VAL A 67 -22.95 2.86 18.49
CA VAL A 67 -22.53 3.09 19.88
C VAL A 67 -21.96 4.51 20.00
N ASP A 68 -22.81 5.46 20.42
CA ASP A 68 -22.48 6.88 20.56
C ASP A 68 -21.92 7.28 21.94
N GLY A 69 -21.30 8.45 22.02
CA GLY A 69 -21.01 9.10 23.31
C GLY A 69 -19.74 8.59 24.02
N GLN A 70 -18.90 7.79 23.35
CA GLN A 70 -17.78 7.09 23.99
C GLN A 70 -16.41 7.70 23.72
N ALA A 71 -16.32 8.87 23.08
CA ALA A 71 -15.02 9.45 22.72
C ALA A 71 -14.11 9.66 23.94
N GLU A 72 -14.67 10.05 25.10
CA GLU A 72 -13.90 10.26 26.33
C GLU A 72 -13.42 8.95 26.99
N THR A 73 -13.97 7.80 26.60
CA THR A 73 -13.63 6.48 27.15
C THR A 73 -12.75 5.66 26.21
N LEU A 74 -12.48 6.17 25.01
CA LEU A 74 -11.65 5.54 23.99
C LEU A 74 -10.31 6.27 23.88
N THR A 75 -9.28 5.52 23.51
CA THR A 75 -7.96 6.01 23.16
C THR A 75 -7.54 5.33 21.87
N VAL A 76 -7.21 6.15 20.87
CA VAL A 76 -6.54 5.68 19.66
C VAL A 76 -5.05 5.93 19.83
N SER A 77 -4.23 4.94 19.50
CA SER A 77 -2.77 5.14 19.44
C SER A 77 -2.18 4.48 18.22
N ILE A 78 -1.02 4.97 17.80
CA ILE A 78 -0.33 4.47 16.62
C ILE A 78 1.13 4.18 16.92
N ASP A 79 1.67 3.12 16.34
CA ASP A 79 3.10 2.88 16.26
C ASP A 79 3.51 2.39 14.88
N ALA A 80 4.72 2.77 14.49
CA ALA A 80 5.44 2.11 13.41
C ALA A 80 6.19 0.91 13.99
N SER A 81 6.28 -0.19 13.25
CA SER A 81 6.86 -1.46 13.71
C SER A 81 8.15 -1.29 14.53
N GLY A 82 8.07 -1.48 15.85
CA GLY A 82 9.19 -1.38 16.80
C GLY A 82 9.37 -0.02 17.49
N SER A 83 8.45 0.92 17.30
CA SER A 83 8.40 2.23 17.96
C SER A 83 7.47 2.23 19.17
N GLU A 84 7.54 3.27 20.00
CA GLU A 84 6.58 3.47 21.09
C GLU A 84 5.22 3.96 20.55
N LYS A 85 4.13 3.51 21.18
CA LYS A 85 2.77 3.98 20.89
C LYS A 85 2.64 5.48 21.13
N THR A 86 2.11 6.19 20.15
CA THR A 86 1.75 7.61 20.25
C THR A 86 0.24 7.76 20.30
N PRO A 87 -0.35 8.31 21.38
CA PRO A 87 -1.79 8.52 21.47
C PRO A 87 -2.24 9.66 20.55
N LEU A 88 -3.43 9.52 19.99
CA LEU A 88 -4.13 10.51 19.18
C LEU A 88 -5.38 11.00 19.92
N GLU A 89 -5.77 12.24 19.67
CA GLU A 89 -7.04 12.77 20.17
C GLU A 89 -8.19 12.13 19.38
N VAL A 90 -9.20 11.63 20.10
CA VAL A 90 -10.37 10.96 19.53
C VAL A 90 -11.57 11.90 19.67
N SER A 91 -12.35 12.04 18.60
CA SER A 91 -13.62 12.74 18.60
C SER A 91 -14.71 11.95 17.89
N GLU A 92 -15.96 12.25 18.19
CA GLU A 92 -17.09 11.77 17.40
C GLU A 92 -17.16 12.51 16.07
N LYS A 93 -17.42 11.77 14.98
CA LYS A 93 -17.59 12.34 13.65
C LYS A 93 -18.97 13.00 13.53
N HIS A 94 -18.98 14.26 13.12
CA HIS A 94 -20.22 15.03 13.14
C HIS A 94 -21.28 14.52 12.18
N GLY A 95 -22.42 14.08 12.73
CA GLY A 95 -23.56 13.62 11.93
C GLY A 95 -23.48 12.15 11.51
N GLU A 96 -22.47 11.43 11.99
CA GLU A 96 -22.26 9.99 11.78
C GLU A 96 -22.21 9.28 13.14
N PRO A 97 -23.38 8.94 13.71
CA PRO A 97 -23.47 8.24 14.98
C PRO A 97 -22.65 6.94 14.99
N GLY A 98 -21.96 6.66 16.09
CA GLY A 98 -21.10 5.51 16.26
C GLY A 98 -19.76 5.59 15.53
N VAL A 99 -19.48 6.69 14.81
CA VAL A 99 -18.23 6.90 14.10
C VAL A 99 -17.33 7.84 14.90
N TYR A 100 -16.11 7.35 15.17
CA TYR A 100 -15.06 8.09 15.87
C TYR A 100 -13.92 8.36 14.91
N GLU A 101 -13.30 9.54 15.02
CA GLU A 101 -12.22 9.97 14.16
C GLU A 101 -11.01 10.44 14.97
N ALA A 102 -9.82 10.16 14.47
CA ALA A 102 -8.55 10.62 15.03
C ALA A 102 -7.65 11.18 13.91
N PRO A 103 -7.23 12.46 13.98
CA PRO A 103 -6.40 13.05 12.93
C PRO A 103 -4.94 12.63 13.08
N VAL A 104 -4.27 12.40 11.96
CA VAL A 104 -2.84 12.05 11.90
C VAL A 104 -2.19 12.64 10.65
N ILE A 105 -0.91 12.98 10.72
CA ILE A 105 -0.07 13.25 9.54
C ILE A 105 1.04 12.21 9.56
N PHE A 106 1.04 11.33 8.57
CA PHE A 106 2.12 10.37 8.42
C PHE A 106 3.34 11.06 7.79
N THR A 107 4.52 10.87 8.36
CA THR A 107 5.75 11.52 7.87
C THR A 107 6.63 10.60 7.06
N GLU A 108 6.41 9.28 7.15
CA GLU A 108 7.20 8.26 6.48
C GLU A 108 6.24 7.18 5.95
N PRO A 109 6.48 6.63 4.75
CA PRO A 109 5.72 5.50 4.25
C PRO A 109 6.14 4.22 4.99
N GLY A 110 5.22 3.25 5.10
CA GLY A 110 5.51 1.96 5.73
C GLY A 110 4.32 1.32 6.44
N GLU A 111 4.63 0.28 7.22
CA GLU A 111 3.64 -0.47 8.00
C GLU A 111 3.45 0.17 9.39
N TYR A 112 2.19 0.47 9.70
CA TYR A 112 1.75 1.05 10.97
C TYR A 112 0.70 0.14 11.61
N VAL A 113 0.70 0.15 12.95
CA VAL A 113 -0.32 -0.51 13.77
C VAL A 113 -1.15 0.57 14.44
N VAL A 114 -2.45 0.57 14.19
CA VAL A 114 -3.41 1.46 14.84
C VAL A 114 -4.14 0.68 15.92
N HIS A 115 -4.08 1.17 17.15
CA HIS A 115 -4.70 0.58 18.32
C HIS A 115 -5.94 1.36 18.73
N LEU A 116 -6.99 0.64 19.11
CA LEU A 116 -8.15 1.18 19.82
C LEU A 116 -8.25 0.50 21.19
N GLU A 117 -8.17 1.30 22.25
CA GLU A 117 -8.18 0.85 23.64
C GLU A 117 -9.19 1.67 24.45
N GLY A 118 -9.91 1.06 25.38
CA GLY A 118 -10.81 1.82 26.24
C GLY A 118 -11.98 1.01 26.78
N THR A 119 -13.12 1.70 26.98
CA THR A 119 -14.38 1.07 27.35
C THR A 119 -15.54 1.52 26.47
N LEU A 120 -16.39 0.58 26.08
CA LEU A 120 -17.66 0.81 25.38
C LEU A 120 -18.79 0.35 26.32
N GLU A 121 -19.61 1.30 26.77
CA GLU A 121 -20.74 1.08 27.71
C GLU A 121 -20.33 0.33 28.99
N GLY A 122 -19.06 0.49 29.40
CA GLY A 122 -18.48 -0.18 30.57
C GLY A 122 -17.80 -1.52 30.29
N THR A 123 -17.87 -2.04 29.06
CA THR A 123 -17.12 -3.20 28.59
C THR A 123 -15.72 -2.77 28.15
N GLU A 124 -14.67 -3.38 28.70
CA GLU A 124 -13.29 -3.13 28.27
C GLU A 124 -13.09 -3.65 26.84
N VAL A 125 -12.50 -2.84 25.97
CA VAL A 125 -12.17 -3.21 24.60
C VAL A 125 -10.72 -2.87 24.28
N HIS A 126 -10.08 -3.76 23.52
CA HIS A 126 -8.75 -3.56 22.98
C HIS A 126 -8.62 -4.31 21.65
N THR A 127 -8.32 -3.56 20.59
CA THR A 127 -8.02 -4.12 19.28
C THR A 127 -6.93 -3.33 18.57
N HIS A 128 -6.44 -3.89 17.46
CA HIS A 128 -5.51 -3.22 16.57
C HIS A 128 -5.71 -3.62 15.11
N PHE A 129 -5.21 -2.76 14.22
CA PHE A 129 -5.30 -2.91 12.78
C PHE A 129 -3.96 -2.56 12.14
N GLU A 130 -3.50 -3.42 11.23
CA GLU A 130 -2.26 -3.20 10.47
C GLU A 130 -2.59 -2.48 9.15
N LYS A 131 -1.89 -1.38 8.85
CA LYS A 131 -2.08 -0.61 7.61
C LYS A 131 -0.76 -0.21 6.99
N GLU A 132 -0.74 -0.19 5.67
CA GLU A 132 0.35 0.34 4.86
C GLU A 132 0.04 1.79 4.50
N VAL A 133 1.02 2.68 4.73
CA VAL A 133 0.98 4.09 4.34
C VAL A 133 1.89 4.29 3.15
N GLY A 134 1.33 4.80 2.06
CA GLY A 134 2.04 5.11 0.81
C GLY A 134 2.67 6.49 0.79
N ASP A 135 3.45 6.78 -0.24
CA ASP A 135 4.00 8.12 -0.45
C ASP A 135 3.00 8.99 -1.23
N HIS A 136 2.65 10.18 -0.72
CA HIS A 136 1.66 11.04 -1.41
C HIS A 136 2.09 11.44 -2.82
N THR A 137 3.39 11.50 -3.10
CA THR A 137 3.92 11.86 -4.43
C THR A 137 3.48 10.89 -5.52
N GLU A 138 3.08 9.66 -5.16
CA GLU A 138 2.51 8.68 -6.09
C GLU A 138 1.12 9.08 -6.61
N LEU A 139 0.42 9.98 -5.93
CA LEU A 139 -0.93 10.46 -6.28
C LEU A 139 -0.92 11.86 -6.93
N GLU A 140 0.22 12.55 -6.97
CA GLU A 140 0.30 13.94 -7.44
C GLU A 140 0.21 14.08 -8.97
N TYR A 141 -0.44 15.15 -9.43
CA TYR A 141 -0.49 15.52 -10.85
C TYR A 141 -0.42 17.03 -11.10
N PRO A 142 0.41 17.52 -12.06
CA PRO A 142 1.46 16.75 -12.72
C PRO A 142 2.43 16.21 -11.66
N GLY A 143 2.88 14.97 -11.83
CA GLY A 143 3.86 14.38 -10.91
C GLY A 143 5.11 15.24 -10.85
N ASP A 144 5.89 15.12 -9.79
CA ASP A 144 7.08 15.95 -9.57
C ASP A 144 8.05 15.86 -10.78
N ASP A 145 8.02 16.86 -11.65
CA ASP A 145 8.88 17.02 -12.84
C ASP A 145 10.29 17.51 -12.44
N SER A 146 10.77 17.25 -11.22
CA SER A 146 12.06 17.74 -10.70
C SER A 146 13.31 17.20 -11.41
N GLY A 147 13.14 16.57 -12.59
CA GLY A 147 14.20 16.20 -13.52
C GLY A 147 14.34 17.08 -14.77
N ALA A 148 13.52 18.12 -14.98
CA ALA A 148 13.59 18.94 -16.19
C ALA A 148 13.50 20.45 -15.90
N GLU A 149 14.63 21.05 -15.49
CA GLU A 149 15.08 22.41 -15.87
C GLU A 149 16.36 22.82 -15.11
N ASP A 150 17.46 22.09 -15.34
CA ASP A 150 18.81 22.68 -15.31
C ASP A 150 19.31 22.74 -16.76
N ALA A 151 18.60 23.52 -17.58
CA ALA A 151 19.05 23.92 -18.90
C ALA A 151 19.14 25.45 -18.95
N ASP A 152 20.39 25.89 -18.99
CA ASP A 152 20.85 27.22 -19.38
C ASP A 152 20.61 28.40 -18.41
N ASN A 153 21.59 28.61 -17.52
CA ASN A 153 21.98 29.96 -17.13
C ASN A 153 23.52 30.10 -16.96
N ASP A 154 24.16 30.31 -18.10
CA ASP A 154 25.29 31.24 -18.34
C ASP A 154 26.50 31.23 -17.37
N SER A 155 27.60 30.59 -17.80
CA SER A 155 28.94 31.14 -17.57
C SER A 155 29.98 30.68 -18.62
N ARG A 156 30.19 31.55 -19.63
CA ARG A 156 31.45 31.93 -20.31
C ARG A 156 32.61 30.92 -20.35
N THR A 157 33.22 30.73 -21.53
CA THR A 157 34.52 31.35 -21.93
C THR A 157 34.83 31.04 -23.41
N ASP A 158 35.16 32.08 -24.18
CA ASP A 158 35.67 32.01 -25.56
C ASP A 158 36.92 31.13 -25.69
N THR A 159 37.02 30.35 -26.77
CA THR A 159 38.29 30.12 -27.50
C THR A 159 37.97 29.61 -28.91
N ASP A 160 38.26 30.46 -29.90
CA ASP A 160 38.41 30.09 -31.31
C ASP A 160 39.46 28.97 -31.49
N ASP A 161 39.14 27.92 -32.23
CA ASP A 161 40.10 27.30 -33.15
C ASP A 161 39.38 26.56 -34.29
N GLN A 162 39.71 26.94 -35.52
CA GLN A 162 39.21 26.34 -36.76
C GLN A 162 39.96 25.05 -37.07
N SER A 163 39.26 23.97 -37.43
CA SER A 163 39.64 23.14 -38.58
C SER A 163 38.58 22.09 -38.88
N ASP A 164 38.21 22.04 -40.16
CA ASP A 164 37.40 21.02 -40.82
C ASP A 164 37.88 19.59 -40.52
N GLU A 165 36.92 18.64 -40.42
CA GLU A 165 36.86 17.41 -41.22
C GLU A 165 35.98 16.32 -40.55
N SER A 166 34.93 15.94 -41.29
CA SER A 166 34.50 14.56 -41.57
C SER A 166 34.60 13.50 -40.44
N GLY A 167 33.46 13.20 -39.81
CA GLY A 167 33.36 12.04 -38.91
C GLY A 167 31.94 11.54 -38.72
N LEU A 168 31.48 10.66 -39.62
CA LEU A 168 30.27 9.84 -39.45
C LEU A 168 30.39 8.98 -38.18
N GLY A 169 29.49 9.16 -37.22
CA GLY A 169 29.50 8.43 -35.94
C GLY A 169 28.19 7.73 -35.63
N SER A 170 28.15 6.42 -35.94
CA SER A 170 27.30 5.36 -35.37
C SER A 170 25.77 5.50 -35.40
N VAL A 171 25.19 4.75 -36.35
CA VAL A 171 23.81 4.24 -36.37
C VAL A 171 23.49 3.49 -35.08
N GLY A 172 22.38 3.85 -34.43
CA GLY A 172 21.79 3.11 -33.32
C GLY A 172 21.21 1.76 -33.77
N ALA A 173 21.60 0.70 -33.07
CA ALA A 173 20.98 -0.61 -33.19
C ALA A 173 20.57 -1.08 -31.80
N ALA A 174 19.30 -0.86 -31.44
CA ALA A 174 18.68 -1.51 -30.29
C ALA A 174 18.06 -2.83 -30.76
N VAL A 175 18.66 -3.96 -30.36
CA VAL A 175 18.06 -5.29 -30.49
C VAL A 175 17.81 -5.80 -29.07
N ALA A 176 16.57 -5.69 -28.61
CA ALA A 176 16.12 -6.39 -27.41
C ALA A 176 15.80 -7.85 -27.78
N ALA A 177 16.68 -8.77 -27.40
CA ALA A 177 16.46 -10.20 -27.55
C ALA A 177 15.54 -10.70 -26.42
N ILE A 178 14.31 -11.08 -26.77
CA ILE A 178 13.41 -11.82 -25.88
C ILE A 178 13.92 -13.27 -25.82
N GLY A 179 14.50 -13.65 -24.68
CA GLY A 179 14.94 -15.02 -24.40
C GLY A 179 13.77 -15.94 -24.08
N LEU A 180 13.28 -16.69 -25.07
CA LEU A 180 12.44 -17.88 -24.86
C LEU A 180 13.33 -19.10 -24.61
N LEU A 181 13.47 -19.51 -23.35
CA LEU A 181 14.10 -20.78 -22.99
C LEU A 181 13.12 -21.95 -23.18
N GLY A 182 13.09 -22.49 -24.40
CA GLY A 182 12.51 -23.79 -24.71
C GLY A 182 13.56 -24.90 -24.63
N ALA A 183 13.57 -25.66 -23.53
CA ALA A 183 14.46 -26.82 -23.38
C ALA A 183 13.92 -28.05 -24.14
N VAL A 184 14.54 -28.26 -25.29
CA VAL A 184 14.91 -29.52 -25.97
C VAL A 184 14.61 -30.83 -25.23
N GLY A 185 13.89 -31.74 -25.90
CA GLY A 185 13.77 -33.15 -25.53
C GLY A 185 13.47 -34.03 -26.74
N ALA A 186 14.54 -34.50 -27.39
CA ALA A 186 14.56 -35.13 -28.70
C ALA A 186 13.70 -36.41 -28.87
N TYR A 187 13.01 -36.43 -30.00
CA TYR A 187 12.30 -37.55 -30.62
C TYR A 187 13.27 -38.64 -31.09
N ARG A 188 13.11 -39.89 -30.62
CA ARG A 188 13.62 -41.07 -31.32
C ARG A 188 12.79 -42.31 -31.03
N SER A 189 11.90 -42.67 -31.95
CA SER A 189 11.57 -44.08 -32.22
C SER A 189 10.78 -44.20 -33.54
N ARG A 190 11.38 -44.86 -34.53
CA ARG A 190 10.69 -45.54 -35.62
C ARG A 190 11.33 -46.92 -35.76
N ARG A 191 10.64 -47.94 -35.25
CA ARG A 191 10.28 -49.20 -35.94
C ARG A 191 9.48 -50.07 -34.99
#